data_AF-A0AAV0GDX9-F1
#
_entry.id   AF-A0AAV0GDX9-F1
#
_cell.length_a   1.000
_cell.length_b   1.000
_cell.length_c   1.000
_cell.angle_alpha   90.00
_cell.angle_beta   90.00
_cell.angle_gamma   90.00
#
_symmetry.space_group_name_H-M   'P 1'
#
loop_
_entity.id
_entity.type
_entity.pdbx_description
1 polymer ?
#
loop_
_entity_poly.entity_id
_entity_poly.type
_entity_poly.pdbx_seq_one_letter_code
_entity_poly.pdbx_strand_id
1 'polypeptide(L)'
;MAYLFRRMGFENMLIQRTHYELKKELALYRNLEFVWRQSWDAEETTDMFAHMMPFYSYDIPHTCGPEPAICFQFDFARTYGFTYERCPWGEYPQETTPENVKERALKLLDQYRKKSTLYRTNTLLIPLGDDFCYVTVDEAEAQFRNYQLLLDYINSDPDLNAEAKFGTLKDYFRTLREEADRVNYSRPNEIGSIEIGGFPSLSGDFFTYADRQQDYWSGYYVSRPFFKAVDRVLEQTLRGADMMMAFLLGHCQKPQCERLLTGFSYKLAAARRNLALFQRHDGVTGTAKDHVVNDYGVRMHIALQDLQIFMGFAMKRMNRTHLSLRLHK
;
A
#
# COMPACT_ATOMS: atom_id res chain seq x y z
N MET A 1 -8.98 -5.69 2.97
CA MET A 1 -8.31 -5.15 1.76
C MET A 1 -8.47 -6.07 0.57
N ALA A 2 -7.98 -7.31 0.63
CA ALA A 2 -8.06 -8.30 -0.46
C ALA A 2 -9.45 -8.38 -1.13
N TYR A 3 -10.51 -8.56 -0.33
CA TYR A 3 -11.89 -8.62 -0.83
C TYR A 3 -12.28 -7.42 -1.73
N LEU A 4 -12.10 -6.18 -1.25
CA LEU A 4 -12.48 -4.99 -2.01
C LEU A 4 -11.64 -4.85 -3.28
N PHE A 5 -10.33 -5.08 -3.20
CA PHE A 5 -9.44 -5.00 -4.34
C PHE A 5 -9.77 -6.04 -5.39
N ARG A 6 -10.09 -7.28 -4.99
CA ARG A 6 -10.54 -8.32 -5.92
C ARG A 6 -11.82 -7.90 -6.65
N ARG A 7 -12.80 -7.34 -5.92
CA ARG A 7 -14.03 -6.80 -6.51
C ARG A 7 -13.80 -5.58 -7.41
N MET A 8 -12.64 -4.93 -7.32
CA MET A 8 -12.21 -3.84 -8.21
C MET A 8 -11.37 -4.33 -9.40
N GLY A 9 -11.16 -5.64 -9.56
CA GLY A 9 -10.40 -6.22 -10.68
C GLY A 9 -8.89 -6.32 -10.45
N PHE A 10 -8.42 -6.16 -9.22
CA PHE A 10 -7.02 -6.47 -8.88
C PHE A 10 -6.83 -7.98 -8.73
N GLU A 11 -5.62 -8.44 -9.07
CA GLU A 11 -5.23 -9.86 -9.01
C GLU A 11 -4.05 -10.09 -8.06
N ASN A 12 -3.32 -9.03 -7.73
CA ASN A 12 -2.11 -9.10 -6.91
C ASN A 12 -2.09 -7.99 -5.87
N MET A 13 -1.54 -8.28 -4.70
CA MET A 13 -1.29 -7.29 -3.66
C MET A 13 0.02 -7.57 -2.91
N LEU A 14 0.57 -6.54 -2.30
CA LEU A 14 1.74 -6.63 -1.44
C LEU A 14 1.42 -6.07 -0.06
N ILE A 15 1.88 -6.74 0.99
CA ILE A 15 1.75 -6.31 2.39
C ILE A 15 3.08 -6.38 3.11
N GLN A 16 3.22 -5.57 4.17
CA GLN A 16 4.48 -5.50 4.93
C GLN A 16 4.29 -5.62 6.44
N ARG A 17 3.53 -4.73 7.09
CA ARG A 17 3.41 -4.70 8.56
C ARG A 17 2.51 -5.82 9.09
N THR A 18 3.08 -7.00 9.26
CA THR A 18 2.52 -8.18 9.92
C THR A 18 3.39 -8.59 11.09
N HIS A 19 2.84 -9.34 12.05
CA HIS A 19 3.58 -9.73 13.27
C HIS A 19 4.92 -10.41 12.92
N TYR A 20 6.00 -10.03 13.59
CA TYR A 20 7.35 -10.53 13.24
C TYR A 20 7.47 -12.07 13.34
N GLU A 21 6.79 -12.70 14.30
CA GLU A 21 6.76 -14.18 14.41
C GLU A 21 6.01 -14.84 13.26
N LEU A 22 4.96 -14.18 12.73
CA LEU A 22 4.25 -14.68 11.58
C LEU A 22 5.12 -14.62 10.32
N LYS A 23 5.89 -13.53 10.14
CA LYS A 23 6.89 -13.45 9.06
C LYS A 23 7.89 -14.58 9.17
N LYS A 24 8.40 -14.86 10.38
CA LYS A 24 9.34 -15.95 10.63
C LYS A 24 8.74 -17.30 10.27
N GLU A 25 7.53 -17.59 10.74
CA GLU A 25 6.84 -18.86 10.48
C GLU A 25 6.58 -19.06 8.98
N LEU A 26 6.01 -18.06 8.30
CA LEU A 26 5.75 -18.14 6.87
C LEU A 26 7.05 -18.23 6.05
N ALA A 27 8.11 -17.52 6.46
CA ALA A 27 9.41 -17.59 5.80
C ALA A 27 10.05 -18.98 5.91
N LEU A 28 9.98 -19.62 7.08
CA LEU A 28 10.51 -20.98 7.31
C LEU A 28 9.94 -22.00 6.32
N TYR A 29 8.66 -21.86 5.97
CA TYR A 29 7.99 -22.76 5.03
C TYR A 29 7.87 -22.18 3.61
N ARG A 30 8.43 -21.02 3.29
CA ARG A 30 8.26 -20.32 2.00
C ARG A 30 6.78 -20.10 1.63
N ASN A 31 6.01 -19.62 2.61
CA ASN A 31 4.59 -19.29 2.52
C ASN A 31 4.34 -17.78 2.63
N LEU A 32 5.36 -16.95 2.35
CA LEU A 32 5.23 -15.49 2.28
C LEU A 32 4.47 -15.02 1.02
N GLU A 33 4.35 -15.90 0.03
CA GLU A 33 3.48 -15.75 -1.13
C GLU A 33 2.32 -16.73 -0.97
N PHE A 34 1.09 -16.21 -0.97
CA PHE A 34 -0.11 -17.00 -0.68
C PHE A 34 -1.33 -16.38 -1.36
N VAL A 35 -2.37 -17.19 -1.54
CA VAL A 35 -3.67 -16.72 -2.02
C VAL A 35 -4.53 -16.35 -0.82
N TRP A 36 -4.79 -15.06 -0.64
CA TRP A 36 -5.56 -14.56 0.48
C TRP A 36 -7.05 -14.65 0.19
N ARG A 37 -7.71 -15.59 0.87
CA ARG A 37 -9.14 -15.92 0.71
C ARG A 37 -9.96 -15.42 1.89
N GLN A 38 -11.23 -15.07 1.64
CA GLN A 38 -12.18 -14.84 2.73
C GLN A 38 -12.60 -16.17 3.34
N SER A 39 -12.66 -16.25 4.67
CA SER A 39 -12.91 -17.52 5.38
C SER A 39 -14.23 -18.22 5.03
N TRP A 40 -15.21 -17.48 4.49
CA TRP A 40 -16.51 -17.99 4.06
C TRP A 40 -16.61 -18.29 2.56
N ASP A 41 -15.58 -17.98 1.77
CA ASP A 41 -15.64 -18.07 0.30
C ASP A 41 -15.15 -19.42 -0.21
N ALA A 42 -16.03 -20.42 -0.13
CA ALA A 42 -15.73 -21.77 -0.64
C ALA A 42 -15.60 -21.84 -2.17
N GLU A 43 -16.12 -20.84 -2.89
CA GLU A 43 -16.13 -20.80 -4.37
C GLU A 43 -14.89 -20.11 -4.96
N GLU A 44 -13.94 -19.66 -4.12
CA GLU A 44 -12.68 -19.04 -4.54
C GLU A 44 -12.84 -17.74 -5.36
N THR A 45 -14.01 -17.09 -5.26
CA THR A 45 -14.35 -15.88 -6.05
C THR A 45 -13.66 -14.61 -5.56
N THR A 46 -13.13 -14.63 -4.34
CA THR A 46 -12.52 -13.49 -3.64
C THR A 46 -11.00 -13.62 -3.49
N ASP A 47 -10.42 -14.65 -4.10
CA ASP A 47 -8.99 -14.95 -4.05
C ASP A 47 -8.15 -13.81 -4.64
N MET A 48 -7.10 -13.48 -3.92
CA MET A 48 -6.13 -12.44 -4.26
C MET A 48 -4.75 -12.96 -3.97
N PHE A 49 -3.86 -12.98 -4.97
CA PHE A 49 -2.47 -13.35 -4.72
C PHE A 49 -1.76 -12.26 -3.92
N ALA A 50 -1.17 -12.63 -2.80
CA ALA A 50 -0.55 -11.71 -1.86
C ALA A 50 0.92 -12.05 -1.65
N HIS A 51 1.77 -11.03 -1.73
CA HIS A 51 3.18 -11.09 -1.33
C HIS A 51 3.34 -10.40 0.03
N MET A 52 3.84 -11.11 1.02
CA MET A 52 4.29 -10.56 2.30
C MET A 52 5.81 -10.35 2.26
N MET A 53 6.29 -9.12 2.46
CA MET A 53 7.75 -8.93 2.55
C MET A 53 8.30 -9.56 3.84
N PRO A 54 9.55 -10.05 3.87
CA PRO A 54 10.00 -10.97 4.90
C PRO A 54 10.53 -10.28 6.16
N PHE A 55 10.94 -9.02 6.05
CA PHE A 55 11.75 -8.35 7.05
C PHE A 55 10.99 -7.24 7.78
N TYR A 56 11.70 -6.58 8.70
CA TYR A 56 11.17 -5.65 9.70
C TYR A 56 10.54 -4.38 9.11
N SER A 57 11.24 -3.73 8.18
CA SER A 57 10.85 -2.44 7.58
C SER A 57 10.77 -2.53 6.04
N TYR A 58 10.25 -1.49 5.41
CA TYR A 58 10.27 -1.33 3.95
C TYR A 58 11.41 -0.43 3.47
N ASP A 59 12.22 0.10 4.38
CA ASP A 59 13.42 0.86 4.06
C ASP A 59 14.47 -0.03 3.36
N ILE A 60 15.43 0.61 2.68
CA ILE A 60 16.51 -0.07 1.94
C ILE A 60 17.30 -1.07 2.82
N PRO A 61 17.68 -0.73 4.07
CA PRO A 61 18.36 -1.67 4.97
C PRO A 61 17.59 -2.97 5.22
N HIS A 62 16.26 -2.96 5.20
CA HIS A 62 15.44 -4.14 5.46
C HIS A 62 14.77 -4.71 4.20
N THR A 63 15.21 -4.34 2.99
CA THR A 63 14.62 -4.87 1.75
C THR A 63 15.59 -5.64 0.87
N CYS A 64 16.90 -5.38 0.96
CA CYS A 64 17.88 -6.05 0.12
C CYS A 64 18.08 -7.53 0.52
N GLY A 65 18.09 -7.82 1.83
CA GLY A 65 18.41 -9.13 2.39
C GLY A 65 18.32 -9.12 3.92
N PRO A 66 18.71 -10.23 4.58
CA PRO A 66 18.54 -10.37 6.02
C PRO A 66 19.54 -9.57 6.87
N GLU A 67 20.62 -9.03 6.29
CA GLU A 67 21.67 -8.32 7.03
C GLU A 67 21.59 -6.81 6.78
N PRO A 68 20.91 -6.05 7.66
CA PRO A 68 20.67 -4.63 7.41
C PRO A 68 21.94 -3.78 7.41
N ALA A 69 22.99 -4.19 8.14
CA ALA A 69 24.31 -3.56 8.09
C ALA A 69 24.95 -3.63 6.69
N ILE A 70 24.69 -4.71 5.94
CA ILE A 70 25.14 -4.85 4.55
C ILE A 70 24.22 -4.04 3.64
N CYS A 71 22.91 -4.22 3.76
CA CYS A 71 21.94 -3.53 2.90
C CYS A 71 22.02 -2.01 2.99
N PHE A 72 22.32 -1.46 4.18
CA PHE A 72 22.51 -0.02 4.36
C PHE A 72 23.64 0.54 3.48
N GLN A 73 24.68 -0.25 3.18
CA GLN A 73 25.78 0.18 2.32
C GLN A 73 25.36 0.37 0.85
N PHE A 74 24.15 -0.05 0.49
CA PHE A 74 23.54 0.09 -0.84
C PHE A 74 22.38 1.09 -0.83
N ASP A 75 22.29 1.93 0.21
CA ASP A 75 21.44 3.12 0.23
C ASP A 75 22.29 4.35 -0.13
N PHE A 76 22.46 4.62 -1.43
CA PHE A 76 23.37 5.66 -1.90
C PHE A 76 22.85 7.09 -1.64
N ALA A 77 21.58 7.25 -1.27
CA ALA A 77 21.04 8.52 -0.77
C ALA A 77 21.70 8.96 0.54
N ARG A 78 22.39 8.05 1.26
CA ARG A 78 23.05 8.35 2.54
C ARG A 78 24.56 8.64 2.40
N THR A 79 25.07 8.76 1.17
CA THR A 79 26.49 8.97 0.89
C THR A 79 26.91 10.45 1.02
N TYR A 80 25.97 11.40 0.86
CA TYR A 80 26.29 12.83 0.69
C TYR A 80 25.49 13.77 1.57
N GLY A 81 25.76 13.83 2.88
CA GLY A 81 25.30 14.95 3.74
C GLY A 81 23.80 15.22 3.73
N PHE A 82 22.99 14.32 3.17
CA PHE A 82 21.54 14.41 3.14
C PHE A 82 21.04 14.26 4.57
N THR A 83 19.88 14.85 4.84
CA THR A 83 19.21 14.91 6.15
C THR A 83 18.69 13.54 6.62
N TYR A 84 19.37 12.46 6.28
CA TYR A 84 19.06 11.11 6.69
C TYR A 84 19.74 10.78 8.02
N GLU A 85 19.12 9.84 8.76
CA GLU A 85 19.68 9.34 10.00
C GLU A 85 21.04 8.67 9.76
N ARG A 86 21.95 8.83 10.74
CA ARG A 86 23.27 8.19 10.72
C ARG A 86 23.14 6.66 10.68
N CYS A 87 24.10 6.00 10.05
CA CYS A 87 24.15 4.55 10.01
C CYS A 87 24.19 3.96 11.44
N PRO A 88 23.18 3.20 11.86
CA PRO A 88 23.20 2.57 13.18
C PRO A 88 24.19 1.39 13.25
N TRP A 89 24.69 0.91 12.11
CA TRP A 89 25.60 -0.25 12.00
C TRP A 89 27.07 0.14 11.74
N GLY A 90 27.41 1.43 11.67
CA GLY A 90 28.78 1.91 11.56
C GLY A 90 29.44 1.82 10.17
N GLU A 91 28.87 1.07 9.23
CA GLU A 91 29.36 0.98 7.84
C GLU A 91 28.48 1.81 6.90
N TYR A 92 29.08 2.84 6.28
CA TYR A 92 28.38 3.75 5.37
C TYR A 92 28.45 3.28 3.92
N PRO A 93 27.48 3.70 3.06
CA PRO A 93 27.58 3.50 1.62
C PRO A 93 28.89 4.05 1.07
N GLN A 94 29.43 3.35 0.09
CA GLN A 94 30.56 3.81 -0.71
C GLN A 94 30.12 3.81 -2.16
N GLU A 95 30.51 4.82 -2.92
CA GLU A 95 30.21 4.82 -4.35
C GLU A 95 30.80 3.58 -5.04
N THR A 96 30.04 3.07 -5.99
CA THR A 96 30.40 1.95 -6.84
C THR A 96 31.26 2.49 -7.98
N THR A 97 32.46 1.96 -8.08
CA THR A 97 33.46 2.33 -9.09
C THR A 97 33.93 1.06 -9.80
N PRO A 98 34.60 1.17 -10.96
CA PRO A 98 35.16 0.01 -11.65
C PRO A 98 36.08 -0.85 -10.79
N GLU A 99 36.76 -0.25 -9.79
CA GLU A 99 37.70 -0.94 -8.91
C GLU A 99 37.00 -1.79 -7.84
N ASN A 100 35.83 -1.37 -7.35
CA ASN A 100 35.11 -2.04 -6.26
C ASN A 100 33.83 -2.76 -6.71
N VAL A 101 33.38 -2.58 -7.95
CA VAL A 101 32.08 -3.09 -8.45
C VAL A 101 31.95 -4.61 -8.27
N LYS A 102 33.03 -5.37 -8.50
CA LYS A 102 33.03 -6.82 -8.32
C LYS A 102 32.70 -7.22 -6.89
N GLU A 103 33.42 -6.66 -5.92
CA GLU A 103 33.20 -6.97 -4.49
C GLU A 103 31.79 -6.57 -4.06
N ARG A 104 31.36 -5.35 -4.42
CA ARG A 104 30.06 -4.80 -4.04
C ARG A 104 28.91 -5.58 -4.67
N ALA A 105 29.01 -5.95 -5.94
CA ALA A 105 27.99 -6.73 -6.64
C ALA A 105 27.85 -8.13 -6.04
N LEU A 106 28.96 -8.81 -5.71
CA LEU A 106 28.92 -10.11 -5.04
C LEU A 106 28.31 -10.02 -3.63
N LYS A 107 28.63 -8.96 -2.88
CA LYS A 107 28.06 -8.71 -1.55
C LYS A 107 26.55 -8.44 -1.61
N LEU A 108 26.09 -7.67 -2.60
CA LEU A 108 24.66 -7.42 -2.82
C LEU A 108 23.92 -8.69 -3.28
N LEU A 109 24.50 -9.43 -4.23
CA LEU A 109 23.91 -10.65 -4.76
C LEU A 109 23.80 -11.75 -3.71
N ASP A 110 24.76 -11.84 -2.77
CA ASP A 110 24.66 -12.72 -1.61
C ASP A 110 23.40 -12.41 -0.77
N GLN A 111 23.13 -11.13 -0.50
CA GLN A 111 21.92 -10.72 0.22
C GLN A 111 20.64 -11.06 -0.56
N TYR A 112 20.63 -10.86 -1.88
CA TYR A 112 19.52 -11.23 -2.75
C TYR A 112 19.27 -12.74 -2.72
N ARG A 113 20.32 -13.56 -2.80
CA ARG A 113 20.23 -15.03 -2.72
C ARG A 113 19.74 -15.49 -1.35
N LYS A 114 20.20 -14.87 -0.26
CA LYS A 114 19.68 -15.15 1.09
C LYS A 114 18.18 -14.85 1.16
N LYS A 115 17.74 -13.71 0.62
CA LYS A 115 16.32 -13.36 0.58
C LYS A 115 15.50 -14.30 -0.31
N SER A 116 16.03 -14.74 -1.46
CA SER A 116 15.31 -15.64 -2.37
C SER A 116 14.99 -16.99 -1.75
N THR A 117 15.79 -17.46 -0.78
CA THR A 117 15.54 -18.72 -0.06
C THR A 117 14.22 -18.73 0.74
N LEU A 118 13.63 -17.56 0.99
CA LEU A 118 12.38 -17.36 1.71
C LEU A 118 11.13 -17.45 0.81
N TYR A 119 11.33 -17.49 -0.51
CA TYR A 119 10.26 -17.53 -1.52
C TYR A 119 10.35 -18.81 -2.36
N ARG A 120 9.28 -19.13 -3.09
CA ARG A 120 9.21 -20.38 -3.88
C ARG A 120 9.85 -20.25 -5.25
N THR A 121 9.72 -19.07 -5.85
CA THR A 121 10.13 -18.78 -7.23
C THR A 121 11.55 -18.24 -7.31
N ASN A 122 12.10 -18.22 -8.52
CA ASN A 122 13.37 -17.57 -8.84
C ASN A 122 13.19 -16.06 -9.13
N THR A 123 11.95 -15.56 -9.12
CA THR A 123 11.63 -14.15 -9.29
C THR A 123 11.64 -13.44 -7.93
N LEU A 124 12.55 -12.50 -7.74
CA LEU A 124 12.74 -11.79 -6.46
C LEU A 124 12.37 -10.31 -6.56
N LEU A 125 11.57 -9.82 -5.60
CA LEU A 125 11.26 -8.40 -5.45
C LEU A 125 12.22 -7.73 -4.46
N ILE A 126 12.90 -6.66 -4.88
CA ILE A 126 13.74 -5.82 -4.01
C ILE A 126 13.21 -4.37 -4.06
N PRO A 127 12.39 -3.95 -3.08
CA PRO A 127 12.01 -2.54 -2.98
C PRO A 127 13.24 -1.67 -2.68
N LEU A 128 13.37 -0.55 -3.39
CA LEU A 128 14.44 0.42 -3.22
C LEU A 128 13.81 1.78 -2.93
N GLY A 129 13.77 2.17 -1.66
CA GLY A 129 13.19 3.43 -1.22
C GLY A 129 12.91 3.43 0.29
N ASP A 130 12.46 4.57 0.77
CA ASP A 130 12.08 4.83 2.17
C ASP A 130 11.13 6.05 2.20
N ASP A 131 10.79 6.52 3.39
CA ASP A 131 9.98 7.72 3.61
C ASP A 131 10.58 8.94 2.91
N PHE A 132 9.81 9.51 1.98
CA PHE A 132 10.17 10.72 1.23
C PHE A 132 11.54 10.64 0.54
N CYS A 133 11.92 9.47 0.02
CA CYS A 133 13.07 9.33 -0.89
C CYS A 133 12.77 9.86 -2.30
N TYR A 134 13.85 10.02 -3.07
CA TYR A 134 13.84 10.49 -4.47
C TYR A 134 13.28 11.91 -4.62
N VAL A 135 13.58 12.79 -3.66
CA VAL A 135 13.10 14.18 -3.67
C VAL A 135 13.97 15.06 -4.57
N THR A 136 15.28 14.81 -4.60
CA THR A 136 16.22 15.56 -5.43
C THR A 136 16.77 14.72 -6.58
N VAL A 137 17.20 15.40 -7.65
CA VAL A 137 17.87 14.74 -8.78
C VAL A 137 19.17 14.08 -8.34
N ASP A 138 19.96 14.73 -7.48
CA ASP A 138 21.23 14.19 -7.00
C ASP A 138 21.04 12.90 -6.18
N GLU A 139 19.99 12.85 -5.35
CA GLU A 139 19.63 11.64 -4.61
C GLU A 139 19.25 10.50 -5.55
N ALA A 140 18.38 10.78 -6.53
CA ALA A 140 17.95 9.80 -7.51
C ALA A 140 19.14 9.30 -8.34
N GLU A 141 19.98 10.22 -8.85
CA GLU A 141 21.14 9.89 -9.67
C GLU A 141 22.16 9.06 -8.89
N ALA A 142 22.41 9.39 -7.61
CA ALA A 142 23.26 8.59 -6.75
C ALA A 142 22.74 7.15 -6.62
N GLN A 143 21.44 6.94 -6.44
CA GLN A 143 20.87 5.58 -6.41
C GLN A 143 20.99 4.90 -7.79
N PHE A 144 20.45 5.51 -8.84
CA PHE A 144 20.35 4.87 -10.16
C PHE A 144 21.73 4.57 -10.76
N ARG A 145 22.68 5.52 -10.73
CA ARG A 145 24.02 5.32 -11.30
C ARG A 145 24.76 4.17 -10.60
N ASN A 146 24.72 4.14 -9.27
CA ASN A 146 25.42 3.11 -8.51
C ASN A 146 24.80 1.73 -8.73
N TYR A 147 23.46 1.62 -8.67
CA TYR A 147 22.79 0.36 -8.96
C TYR A 147 23.04 -0.09 -10.39
N GLN A 148 23.01 0.81 -11.40
CA GLN A 148 23.26 0.43 -12.79
C GLN A 148 24.61 -0.29 -12.95
N LEU A 149 25.69 0.22 -12.34
CA LEU A 149 27.00 -0.43 -12.36
C LEU A 149 26.99 -1.83 -11.72
N LEU A 150 26.27 -1.99 -10.60
CA LEU A 150 26.13 -3.28 -9.93
C LEU A 150 25.33 -4.28 -10.77
N LEU A 151 24.21 -3.83 -11.35
CA LEU A 151 23.35 -4.67 -12.19
C LEU A 151 24.07 -5.09 -13.48
N ASP A 152 24.77 -4.17 -14.13
CA ASP A 152 25.56 -4.45 -15.33
C ASP A 152 26.65 -5.50 -15.06
N TYR A 153 27.35 -5.38 -13.92
CA TYR A 153 28.32 -6.40 -13.51
C TYR A 153 27.66 -7.76 -13.31
N ILE A 154 26.56 -7.83 -12.53
CA ILE A 154 25.83 -9.09 -12.26
C ILE A 154 25.38 -9.75 -13.57
N ASN A 155 24.81 -8.97 -14.49
CA ASN A 155 24.26 -9.49 -15.74
C ASN A 155 25.34 -9.87 -16.77
N SER A 156 26.56 -9.34 -16.64
CA SER A 156 27.66 -9.62 -17.56
C SER A 156 28.39 -10.92 -17.29
N ASP A 157 28.22 -11.52 -16.11
CA ASP A 157 28.89 -12.74 -15.68
C ASP A 157 27.90 -13.92 -15.59
N PRO A 158 27.85 -14.80 -16.60
CA PRO A 158 26.97 -15.97 -16.61
C PRO A 158 27.17 -16.92 -15.42
N ASP A 159 28.36 -16.96 -14.82
CA ASP A 159 28.65 -17.86 -13.69
C ASP A 159 27.86 -17.45 -12.43
N LEU A 160 27.38 -16.20 -12.38
CA LEU A 160 26.54 -15.70 -11.29
C LEU A 160 25.09 -16.20 -11.37
N ASN A 161 24.64 -16.76 -12.50
CA ASN A 161 23.29 -17.32 -12.67
C ASN A 161 22.18 -16.38 -12.15
N ALA A 162 22.31 -15.08 -12.44
CA ALA A 162 21.39 -14.06 -11.97
C ALA A 162 21.13 -13.03 -13.08
N GLU A 163 19.89 -12.55 -13.16
CA GLU A 163 19.49 -11.40 -13.96
C GLU A 163 18.86 -10.38 -13.00
N ALA A 164 19.35 -9.15 -13.01
CA ALA A 164 18.85 -8.09 -12.17
C ALA A 164 18.61 -6.81 -13.00
N LYS A 165 17.45 -6.19 -12.79
CA LYS A 165 17.02 -4.97 -13.52
C LYS A 165 16.12 -4.12 -12.65
N PHE A 166 16.07 -2.83 -12.93
CA PHE A 166 14.98 -2.00 -12.43
C PHE A 166 13.65 -2.49 -13.01
N GLY A 167 12.61 -2.50 -12.18
CA GLY A 167 11.30 -2.97 -12.57
C GLY A 167 10.22 -2.35 -11.70
N THR A 168 8.97 -2.49 -12.15
CA THR A 168 7.80 -2.10 -11.39
C THR A 168 7.22 -3.29 -10.62
N LEU A 169 6.33 -3.02 -9.66
CA LEU A 169 5.58 -4.08 -8.97
C LEU A 169 4.76 -4.94 -9.95
N LYS A 170 4.28 -4.34 -11.06
CA LYS A 170 3.59 -5.06 -12.13
C LYS A 170 4.53 -6.02 -12.86
N ASP A 171 5.77 -5.61 -13.15
CA ASP A 171 6.76 -6.46 -13.81
C ASP A 171 7.12 -7.66 -12.94
N TYR A 172 7.27 -7.46 -11.63
CA TYR A 172 7.49 -8.54 -10.66
C TYR A 172 6.35 -9.58 -10.68
N PHE A 173 5.11 -9.16 -10.46
CA PHE A 173 3.98 -10.11 -10.42
C PHE A 173 3.72 -10.79 -11.76
N ARG A 174 3.93 -10.09 -12.88
CA ARG A 174 3.85 -10.71 -14.22
C ARG A 174 4.90 -11.81 -14.37
N THR A 175 6.16 -11.50 -14.07
CA THR A 175 7.27 -12.46 -14.21
C THR A 175 7.07 -13.68 -13.30
N LEU A 176 6.63 -13.45 -12.06
CA LEU A 176 6.33 -14.52 -11.11
C LEU A 176 5.20 -15.44 -11.61
N ARG A 177 4.10 -14.87 -12.12
CA ARG A 177 2.97 -15.66 -12.65
C ARG A 177 3.38 -16.47 -13.87
N GLU A 178 4.09 -15.86 -14.82
CA GLU A 178 4.63 -16.57 -16.00
C GLU A 178 5.60 -17.71 -15.60
N GLU A 179 6.34 -17.54 -14.50
CA GLU A 179 7.18 -18.59 -13.92
C GLU A 179 6.34 -19.71 -13.28
N ALA A 180 5.34 -19.37 -12.47
CA ALA A 180 4.46 -20.31 -11.80
C ALA A 180 3.60 -21.14 -12.78
N ASP A 181 3.27 -20.59 -13.95
CA ASP A 181 2.59 -21.32 -15.03
C ASP A 181 3.51 -22.36 -15.71
N ARG A 182 4.82 -22.13 -15.70
CA ARG A 182 5.83 -23.01 -16.33
C ARG A 182 6.39 -24.06 -15.38
N VAL A 183 6.49 -23.73 -14.09
CA VAL A 183 7.13 -24.56 -13.06
C VAL A 183 6.12 -24.89 -11.96
N ASN A 184 5.93 -26.19 -11.69
CA ASN A 184 5.02 -26.63 -10.65
C ASN A 184 5.66 -26.48 -9.25
N TYR A 185 5.27 -25.43 -8.52
CA TYR A 185 5.67 -25.19 -7.13
C TYR A 185 4.77 -25.85 -6.08
N SER A 186 3.82 -26.69 -6.50
CA SER A 186 2.84 -27.31 -5.59
C SER A 186 3.50 -28.31 -4.64
N ARG A 187 3.08 -28.28 -3.38
CA ARG A 187 3.51 -29.22 -2.35
C ARG A 187 2.42 -30.24 -2.03
N PRO A 188 2.78 -31.48 -1.64
CA PRO A 188 1.79 -32.47 -1.21
C PRO A 188 0.97 -31.94 -0.02
N ASN A 189 -0.34 -32.21 -0.03
CA ASN A 189 -1.31 -31.85 1.02
C ASN A 189 -1.50 -30.34 1.26
N GLU A 190 -1.06 -29.48 0.34
CA GLU A 190 -1.31 -28.04 0.42
C GLU A 190 -2.66 -27.68 -0.21
N ILE A 191 -3.47 -26.90 0.50
CA ILE A 191 -4.70 -26.33 -0.04
C ILE A 191 -4.29 -25.08 -0.83
N GLY A 192 -4.35 -25.16 -2.16
CA GLY A 192 -4.07 -24.05 -3.06
C GLY A 192 -5.32 -23.30 -3.51
N SER A 193 -5.23 -22.66 -4.67
CA SER A 193 -6.31 -21.94 -5.33
C SER A 193 -6.21 -22.13 -6.83
N ILE A 194 -7.34 -22.03 -7.54
CA ILE A 194 -7.36 -21.96 -9.01
C ILE A 194 -6.76 -20.66 -9.56
N GLU A 195 -6.64 -19.60 -8.74
CA GLU A 195 -6.14 -18.27 -9.16
C GLU A 195 -4.64 -18.31 -9.53
N ILE A 196 -3.87 -19.14 -8.84
CA ILE A 196 -2.45 -19.37 -9.11
C ILE A 196 -2.00 -20.68 -8.43
N GLY A 197 -1.51 -21.61 -9.24
CA GLY A 197 -1.02 -22.90 -8.77
C GLY A 197 0.32 -22.77 -8.02
N GLY A 198 0.60 -23.72 -7.14
CA GLY A 198 1.90 -23.80 -6.46
C GLY A 198 2.08 -22.88 -5.25
N PHE A 199 1.00 -22.24 -4.76
CA PHE A 199 1.00 -21.41 -3.56
C PHE A 199 -0.16 -21.79 -2.61
N PRO A 200 0.02 -21.65 -1.29
CA PRO A 200 -1.00 -22.00 -0.31
C PRO A 200 -2.12 -20.95 -0.28
N SER A 201 -3.33 -21.38 0.02
CA SER A 201 -4.43 -20.51 0.43
C SER A 201 -4.29 -20.15 1.91
N LEU A 202 -4.51 -18.88 2.24
CA LEU A 202 -4.51 -18.38 3.61
C LEU A 202 -5.78 -17.55 3.85
N SER A 203 -6.44 -17.80 4.97
CA SER A 203 -7.61 -17.05 5.43
C SER A 203 -7.35 -16.42 6.80
N GLY A 204 -8.03 -15.32 7.10
CA GLY A 204 -7.86 -14.57 8.35
C GLY A 204 -7.38 -13.15 8.10
N ASP A 205 -6.90 -12.51 9.16
CA ASP A 205 -6.32 -11.17 9.14
C ASP A 205 -4.90 -11.16 9.70
N PHE A 206 -4.31 -9.97 9.80
CA PHE A 206 -2.94 -9.76 10.28
C PHE A 206 -2.91 -8.82 11.49
N PHE A 207 -3.92 -8.89 12.34
CA PHE A 207 -3.98 -8.13 13.59
C PHE A 207 -3.80 -9.04 14.83
N THR A 208 -3.23 -8.55 15.93
CA THR A 208 -2.60 -7.23 16.13
C THR A 208 -1.11 -7.27 15.73
N TYR A 209 -0.66 -6.26 14.99
CA TYR A 209 0.74 -6.13 14.59
C TYR A 209 1.65 -5.85 15.78
N ALA A 210 2.79 -6.54 15.84
CA ALA A 210 3.95 -6.16 16.64
C ALA A 210 5.19 -6.19 15.75
N ASP A 211 5.97 -5.11 15.79
CA ASP A 211 7.21 -4.96 15.04
C ASP A 211 8.38 -5.65 15.76
N ARG A 212 8.35 -5.68 17.09
CA ARG A 212 9.35 -6.35 17.94
C ARG A 212 8.75 -6.75 19.29
N GLN A 213 9.30 -7.81 19.87
CA GLN A 213 9.07 -8.20 21.27
C GLN A 213 7.58 -8.16 21.67
N GLN A 214 7.22 -7.32 22.65
CA GLN A 214 5.86 -7.15 23.16
C GLN A 214 5.26 -5.80 22.76
N ASP A 215 5.84 -5.12 21.76
CA ASP A 215 5.36 -3.82 21.27
C ASP A 215 4.16 -4.04 20.34
N TYR A 216 3.00 -4.36 20.91
CA TYR A 216 1.76 -4.50 20.14
C TYR A 216 1.18 -3.13 19.79
N TRP A 217 0.94 -2.90 18.51
CA TRP A 217 0.39 -1.64 18.00
C TRP A 217 -1.14 -1.63 18.12
N SER A 218 -1.68 -1.90 19.30
CA SER A 218 -3.12 -1.84 19.58
C SER A 218 -3.58 -0.45 20.04
N GLY A 219 -2.66 0.42 20.47
CA GLY A 219 -3.00 1.76 20.98
C GLY A 219 -3.72 2.64 19.95
N TYR A 220 -3.30 2.60 18.68
CA TYR A 220 -3.91 3.41 17.62
C TYR A 220 -5.37 3.03 17.30
N TYR A 221 -5.84 1.88 17.78
CA TYR A 221 -7.26 1.52 17.71
C TYR A 221 -8.14 2.52 18.47
N VAL A 222 -7.60 3.20 19.50
CA VAL A 222 -8.33 4.15 20.34
C VAL A 222 -7.82 5.58 20.22
N SER A 223 -6.53 5.80 19.92
CA SER A 223 -5.91 7.13 19.85
C SER A 223 -6.76 8.18 19.14
N ARG A 224 -6.96 9.34 19.77
CA ARG A 224 -7.76 10.47 19.26
C ARG A 224 -9.21 10.06 18.89
N PRO A 225 -9.99 9.50 19.84
CA PRO A 225 -11.29 8.90 19.56
C PRO A 225 -12.33 9.90 19.04
N PHE A 226 -12.19 11.19 19.39
CA PHE A 226 -13.04 12.26 18.85
C PHE A 226 -13.01 12.28 17.32
N PHE A 227 -11.83 12.25 16.70
CA PHE A 227 -11.71 12.30 15.25
C PHE A 227 -12.11 10.99 14.57
N LYS A 228 -11.93 9.84 15.23
CA LYS A 228 -12.50 8.56 14.79
C LYS A 228 -14.04 8.59 14.77
N ALA A 229 -14.67 9.27 15.72
CA ALA A 229 -16.13 9.46 15.70
C ALA A 229 -16.57 10.43 14.60
N VAL A 230 -15.85 11.55 14.43
CA VAL A 230 -16.13 12.54 13.36
C VAL A 230 -16.03 11.90 11.98
N ASP A 231 -15.08 10.99 11.76
CA ASP A 231 -14.96 10.22 10.52
C ASP A 231 -16.26 9.49 10.15
N ARG A 232 -16.85 8.75 11.09
CA ARG A 232 -18.14 8.04 10.87
C ARG A 232 -19.29 9.00 10.60
N VAL A 233 -19.32 10.15 11.28
CA VAL A 233 -20.32 11.19 11.04
C VAL A 233 -20.17 11.76 9.63
N LEU A 234 -18.94 12.06 9.19
CA LEU A 234 -18.65 12.56 7.85
C LEU A 234 -18.98 11.54 6.78
N GLU A 235 -18.60 10.26 6.97
CA GLU A 235 -18.94 9.16 6.06
C GLU A 235 -20.46 9.04 5.86
N GLN A 236 -21.23 8.98 6.94
CA GLN A 236 -22.69 8.89 6.88
C GLN A 236 -23.31 10.13 6.21
N THR A 237 -22.84 11.33 6.58
CA THR A 237 -23.33 12.60 6.02
C THR A 237 -23.05 12.68 4.52
N LEU A 238 -21.86 12.27 4.09
CA LEU A 238 -21.46 12.24 2.70
C LEU A 238 -22.31 11.25 1.89
N ARG A 239 -22.52 10.04 2.41
CA ARG A 239 -23.43 9.06 1.79
C ARG A 239 -24.84 9.62 1.63
N GLY A 240 -25.37 10.29 2.66
CA GLY A 240 -26.69 10.93 2.60
C GLY A 240 -26.76 12.02 1.53
N ALA A 241 -25.73 12.87 1.45
CA ALA A 241 -25.63 13.89 0.42
C ALA A 241 -25.56 13.29 -0.99
N ASP A 242 -24.77 12.24 -1.20
CA ASP A 242 -24.65 11.56 -2.50
C ASP A 242 -25.97 10.91 -2.92
N MET A 243 -26.71 10.31 -1.99
CA MET A 243 -28.05 9.80 -2.25
C MET A 243 -29.03 10.92 -2.62
N MET A 244 -29.04 12.03 -1.88
CA MET A 244 -29.89 13.20 -2.20
C MET A 244 -29.54 13.79 -3.57
N MET A 245 -28.26 13.81 -3.93
CA MET A 245 -27.79 14.23 -5.25
C MET A 245 -28.41 13.36 -6.35
N ALA A 246 -28.37 12.03 -6.18
CA ALA A 246 -28.96 11.08 -7.12
C ALA A 246 -30.49 11.27 -7.24
N PHE A 247 -31.19 11.46 -6.12
CA PHE A 247 -32.63 11.73 -6.14
C PHE A 247 -32.98 13.04 -6.84
N LEU A 248 -32.22 14.12 -6.59
CA LEU A 248 -32.41 15.40 -7.26
C LEU A 248 -32.24 15.28 -8.77
N LEU A 249 -31.21 14.59 -9.23
CA LEU A 249 -30.96 14.34 -10.65
C LEU A 249 -32.11 13.55 -11.29
N GLY A 250 -32.63 12.54 -10.60
CA GLY A 250 -33.75 11.74 -11.10
C GLY A 250 -35.11 12.46 -11.11
N HIS A 251 -35.37 13.33 -10.14
CA HIS A 251 -36.71 13.90 -9.91
C HIS A 251 -36.87 15.37 -10.32
N CYS A 252 -35.78 16.11 -10.53
CA CYS A 252 -35.85 17.54 -10.80
C CYS A 252 -35.16 17.93 -12.10
N GLN A 253 -35.94 17.97 -13.19
CA GLN A 253 -35.49 18.43 -14.51
C GLN A 253 -35.53 19.96 -14.67
N LYS A 254 -35.67 20.73 -13.57
CA LYS A 254 -35.70 22.19 -13.64
C LYS A 254 -34.27 22.74 -13.67
N PRO A 255 -33.98 23.81 -14.44
CA PRO A 255 -32.64 24.43 -14.49
C PRO A 255 -32.08 24.85 -13.13
N GLN A 256 -32.97 25.11 -12.16
CA GLN A 256 -32.61 25.51 -10.80
C GLN A 256 -31.98 24.36 -9.98
N CYS A 257 -32.34 23.11 -10.30
CA CYS A 257 -31.76 21.93 -9.67
C CYS A 257 -30.38 21.61 -10.26
N GLU A 258 -30.25 21.75 -11.59
CA GLU A 258 -28.96 21.68 -12.26
C GLU A 258 -27.98 22.73 -11.71
N ARG A 259 -28.41 23.99 -11.58
CA ARG A 259 -27.58 25.05 -10.98
C ARG A 259 -27.14 24.74 -9.54
N LEU A 260 -28.01 24.13 -8.73
CA LEU A 260 -27.64 23.72 -7.37
C LEU A 260 -26.53 22.66 -7.40
N LEU A 261 -26.66 21.67 -8.27
CA LEU A 261 -25.69 20.58 -8.41
C LEU A 261 -24.34 21.10 -8.92
N THR A 262 -24.35 21.91 -9.98
CA THR A 262 -23.13 22.54 -10.51
C THR A 262 -22.45 23.39 -9.45
N GLY A 263 -23.23 24.18 -8.69
CA GLY A 263 -22.74 25.03 -7.61
C GLY A 263 -22.14 24.28 -6.40
N PHE A 264 -22.53 23.03 -6.17
CA PHE A 264 -22.01 22.20 -5.06
C PHE A 264 -21.05 21.09 -5.51
N SER A 265 -20.86 20.89 -6.82
CA SER A 265 -20.03 19.82 -7.37
C SER A 265 -18.62 19.79 -6.79
N TYR A 266 -17.96 20.95 -6.73
CA TYR A 266 -16.61 21.09 -6.15
C TYR A 266 -16.59 20.83 -4.64
N LYS A 267 -17.65 21.20 -3.92
CA LYS A 267 -17.79 20.98 -2.46
C LYS A 267 -17.98 19.50 -2.14
N LEU A 268 -18.84 18.81 -2.91
CA LEU A 268 -19.03 17.36 -2.80
C LEU A 268 -17.73 16.62 -3.12
N ALA A 269 -17.02 17.03 -4.17
CA ALA A 269 -15.70 16.47 -4.49
C ALA A 269 -14.67 16.73 -3.38
N ALA A 270 -14.65 17.93 -2.80
CA ALA A 270 -13.79 18.26 -1.67
C ALA A 270 -14.12 17.42 -0.43
N ALA A 271 -15.40 17.21 -0.12
CA ALA A 271 -15.83 16.37 0.99
C ALA A 271 -15.38 14.91 0.81
N ARG A 272 -15.55 14.33 -0.38
CA ARG A 272 -15.03 12.98 -0.71
C ARG A 272 -13.51 12.90 -0.54
N ARG A 273 -12.78 13.90 -1.03
CA ARG A 273 -11.31 13.97 -0.91
C ARG A 273 -10.84 14.12 0.53
N ASN A 274 -11.53 14.94 1.34
CA ASN A 274 -11.17 15.14 2.74
C ASN A 274 -11.41 13.87 3.57
N LEU A 275 -12.53 13.17 3.35
CA LEU A 275 -12.77 11.87 3.99
C LEU A 275 -11.71 10.84 3.55
N ALA A 276 -11.41 10.76 2.25
CA ALA A 276 -10.41 9.85 1.72
C ALA A 276 -9.00 10.15 2.26
N LEU A 277 -8.62 11.43 2.37
CA LEU A 277 -7.35 11.86 2.95
C LEU A 277 -7.25 11.44 4.43
N PHE A 278 -8.36 11.51 5.17
CA PHE A 278 -8.39 11.07 6.57
C PHE A 278 -8.22 9.56 6.72
N GLN A 279 -8.55 8.74 5.71
CA GLN A 279 -8.28 7.29 5.72
C GLN A 279 -6.78 6.94 5.65
N ARG A 280 -5.89 7.93 5.48
CA ARG A 280 -4.44 7.72 5.59
C ARG A 280 -4.12 7.01 6.92
N HIS A 281 -3.11 6.15 6.91
CA HIS A 281 -2.67 5.39 8.09
C HIS A 281 -2.07 6.26 9.22
N ASP A 282 -1.99 7.58 9.06
CA ASP A 282 -1.70 8.55 10.15
C ASP A 282 -2.86 9.50 10.47
N GLY A 283 -3.93 9.46 9.68
CA GLY A 283 -5.15 10.25 9.89
C GLY A 283 -6.06 9.57 10.89
N VAL A 284 -6.89 8.64 10.40
CA VAL A 284 -7.89 7.91 11.20
C VAL A 284 -7.29 7.12 12.36
N THR A 285 -6.04 6.70 12.25
CA THR A 285 -5.28 6.00 13.31
C THR A 285 -4.94 6.92 14.49
N GLY A 286 -4.87 8.24 14.26
CA GLY A 286 -4.56 9.23 15.29
C GLY A 286 -3.08 9.32 15.65
N THR A 287 -2.18 8.87 14.77
CA THR A 287 -0.72 8.84 14.99
C THR A 287 0.03 10.06 14.47
N ALA A 288 -0.65 10.99 13.79
CA ALA A 288 -0.05 12.25 13.37
C ALA A 288 0.21 13.24 14.53
N LYS A 289 1.12 14.20 14.28
CA LYS A 289 1.39 15.35 15.17
C LYS A 289 0.14 16.24 15.33
N ASP A 290 0.05 16.96 16.44
CA ASP A 290 -1.16 17.73 16.79
C ASP A 290 -1.60 18.75 15.73
N HIS A 291 -0.67 19.47 15.12
CA HIS A 291 -1.02 20.45 14.08
C HIS A 291 -1.58 19.78 12.80
N VAL A 292 -1.11 18.57 12.46
CA VAL A 292 -1.64 17.79 11.33
C VAL A 292 -3.04 17.28 11.65
N VAL A 293 -3.27 16.85 12.90
CA VAL A 293 -4.59 16.45 13.36
C VAL A 293 -5.57 17.62 13.36
N ASN A 294 -5.11 18.82 13.74
CA ASN A 294 -5.93 20.03 13.62
C ASN A 294 -6.28 20.33 12.16
N ASP A 295 -5.35 20.17 11.21
CA ASP A 295 -5.63 20.30 9.78
C ASP A 295 -6.69 19.29 9.31
N TYR A 296 -6.59 18.02 9.70
CA TYR A 296 -7.65 17.03 9.44
C TYR A 296 -9.00 17.45 10.05
N GLY A 297 -9.00 17.95 11.28
CA GLY A 297 -10.19 18.45 11.95
C GLY A 297 -10.87 19.59 11.19
N VAL A 298 -10.10 20.59 10.75
CA VAL A 298 -10.61 21.72 9.96
C VAL A 298 -11.19 21.24 8.63
N ARG A 299 -10.48 20.34 7.93
CA ARG A 299 -10.95 19.78 6.64
C ARG A 299 -12.26 19.01 6.77
N MET A 300 -12.38 18.15 7.79
CA MET A 300 -13.61 17.40 8.05
C MET A 300 -14.76 18.31 8.47
N HIS A 301 -14.48 19.35 9.27
CA HIS A 301 -15.48 20.32 9.68
C HIS A 301 -16.05 21.10 8.49
N ILE A 302 -15.19 21.62 7.61
CA ILE A 302 -15.61 22.31 6.38
C ILE A 302 -16.44 21.38 5.50
N ALA A 303 -15.99 20.12 5.32
CA ALA A 303 -16.73 19.12 4.55
C ALA A 303 -18.14 18.88 5.12
N LEU A 304 -18.26 18.70 6.44
CA LEU A 304 -19.56 18.51 7.10
C LEU A 304 -20.49 19.71 6.90
N GLN A 305 -20.00 20.94 7.08
CA GLN A 305 -20.79 22.14 6.86
C GLN A 305 -21.29 22.24 5.42
N ASP A 306 -20.41 22.02 4.44
CA ASP A 306 -20.77 22.07 3.03
C ASP A 306 -21.82 21.01 2.66
N LEU A 307 -21.68 19.80 3.17
CA LEU A 307 -22.64 18.72 2.97
C LEU A 307 -23.99 19.03 3.61
N GLN A 308 -24.01 19.56 4.84
CA GLN A 308 -25.25 19.94 5.52
C GLN A 308 -26.00 21.05 4.79
N ILE A 309 -25.28 22.06 4.29
CA ILE A 309 -25.87 23.13 3.49
C ILE A 309 -26.46 22.56 2.20
N PHE A 310 -25.72 21.69 1.49
CA PHE A 310 -26.21 21.03 0.28
C PHE A 310 -27.49 20.25 0.56
N MET A 311 -27.49 19.38 1.57
CA MET A 311 -28.65 18.56 1.94
C MET A 311 -29.86 19.43 2.31
N GLY A 312 -29.65 20.54 3.04
CA GLY A 312 -30.71 21.49 3.35
C GLY A 312 -31.34 22.11 2.11
N PHE A 313 -30.54 22.49 1.10
CA PHE A 313 -31.06 22.94 -0.18
C PHE A 313 -31.74 21.83 -0.97
N ALA A 314 -31.16 20.62 -0.99
CA ALA A 314 -31.70 19.46 -1.69
C ALA A 314 -33.10 19.10 -1.16
N MET A 315 -33.26 19.00 0.15
CA MET A 315 -34.55 18.73 0.80
C MET A 315 -35.62 19.76 0.45
N LYS A 316 -35.27 21.07 0.50
CA LYS A 316 -36.20 22.14 0.12
C LYS A 316 -36.66 22.01 -1.33
N ARG A 317 -35.77 21.60 -2.23
CA ARG A 317 -36.10 21.40 -3.65
C ARG A 317 -37.01 20.20 -3.86
N MET A 318 -36.68 19.06 -3.26
CA MET A 318 -37.48 17.83 -3.35
C MET A 318 -38.89 18.00 -2.78
N ASN A 319 -39.06 18.71 -1.66
CA ASN A 319 -40.38 18.96 -1.08
C ASN A 319 -41.26 19.88 -1.96
N ARG A 320 -40.68 20.84 -2.66
CA ARG A 320 -41.43 21.75 -3.56
C ARG A 320 -41.91 21.06 -4.83
N THR A 321 -41.17 20.08 -5.37
CA THR A 321 -41.63 19.23 -6.47
C THR A 321 -42.81 18.36 -6.06
N HIS A 322 -42.81 17.86 -4.81
CA HIS A 322 -43.91 17.03 -4.30
C HIS A 322 -45.22 17.80 -4.11
N LEU A 323 -45.15 19.08 -3.72
CA LEU A 323 -46.31 19.98 -3.62
C LEU A 323 -46.89 20.35 -5.00
N SER A 324 -46.07 20.51 -6.04
CA SER A 324 -46.60 20.81 -7.38
C SER A 324 -47.26 19.60 -8.06
N LEU A 325 -46.82 18.38 -7.75
CA LEU A 325 -47.45 17.15 -8.25
C LEU A 325 -48.81 16.86 -7.61
N ARG A 326 -49.09 17.37 -6.40
CA ARG A 326 -50.41 17.27 -5.75
C ARG A 326 -51.41 18.32 -6.20
N LEU A 327 -50.98 19.39 -6.86
CA LEU A 327 -51.87 20.44 -7.39
C LEU A 327 -52.32 20.17 -8.84
N HIS A 328 -51.85 19.06 -9.43
CA HIS A 328 -52.22 18.59 -10.78
C HIS A 328 -52.90 17.21 -10.78
N LYS A 329 -53.38 16.76 -9.63
CA LYS A 329 -54.41 15.74 -9.49
C LYS A 329 -55.60 16.38 -8.79
#